data_AF-A0A2V6GL23-F1
#
_entry.id   AF-A0A2V6GL23-F1
#
_cell.length_a   1.000
_cell.length_b   1.000
_cell.length_c   1.000
_cell.angle_alpha   90.00
_cell.angle_beta   90.00
_cell.angle_gamma   90.00
#
_symmetry.space_group_name_H-M   'P 1'
#
loop_
_entity.id
_entity.type
_entity.pdbx_description
1 polymer ?
#
loop_
_entity_poly.entity_id
_entity_poly.type
_entity_poly.pdbx_seq_one_letter_code
_entity_poly.pdbx_strand_id
1 'polypeptide(L)'
;PKMRMDLRRALIDLIDYHDEALAEHFAEGKLALESYKEYIELFARSLKETMESREGVSYLLRSVGFDVPAHEINLEPKLRWKKGPGAFGASLL
;
A
#
# COMPACT_ATOMS: atom_id res chain seq x y z
N PRO A 1 9.96 -7.26 -16.40
CA PRO A 1 10.56 -8.28 -15.49
C PRO A 1 11.23 -7.65 -14.26
N LYS A 2 12.21 -6.76 -14.45
CA LYS A 2 12.94 -6.06 -13.37
C LYS A 2 12.08 -5.11 -12.53
N MET A 3 11.36 -4.18 -13.18
CA MET A 3 10.45 -3.23 -12.51
C MET A 3 9.47 -3.90 -11.52
N ARG A 4 8.89 -5.05 -11.89
CA ARG A 4 7.98 -5.80 -10.98
C ARG A 4 8.70 -6.42 -9.78
N MET A 5 9.96 -6.81 -9.95
CA MET A 5 10.78 -7.34 -8.85
C MET A 5 11.18 -6.21 -7.90
N ASP A 6 11.62 -5.07 -8.45
CA ASP A 6 12.00 -3.89 -7.67
C ASP A 6 10.79 -3.36 -6.87
N LEU A 7 9.61 -3.30 -7.50
CA LEU A 7 8.36 -2.94 -6.82
C LEU A 7 8.03 -3.92 -5.69
N ARG A 8 8.14 -5.23 -5.93
CA ARG A 8 7.87 -6.24 -4.91
C ARG A 8 8.81 -6.09 -3.72
N ARG A 9 10.09 -5.86 -3.98
CA ARG A 9 11.09 -5.65 -2.93
C ARG A 9 10.73 -4.43 -2.09
N ALA A 10 10.42 -3.30 -2.72
CA ALA A 10 10.00 -2.10 -2.01
C ALA A 10 8.73 -2.30 -1.17
N LEU A 11 7.77 -3.10 -1.65
CA LEU A 11 6.59 -3.44 -0.87
C LEU A 11 6.91 -4.31 0.36
N ILE A 12 7.86 -5.24 0.24
CA ILE A 12 8.34 -6.05 1.37
C ILE A 12 9.07 -5.15 2.37
N ASP A 13 9.98 -4.30 1.90
CA ASP A 13 10.72 -3.36 2.76
C ASP A 13 9.75 -2.44 3.54
N LEU A 14 8.64 -2.02 2.91
CA LEU A 14 7.61 -1.21 3.55
C LEU A 14 6.82 -2.00 4.60
N ILE A 15 6.48 -3.26 4.31
CA ILE A 15 5.87 -4.19 5.27
C ILE A 15 6.76 -4.36 6.50
N ASP A 16 8.04 -4.64 6.29
CA ASP A 16 9.01 -4.87 7.36
C ASP A 16 9.18 -3.59 8.20
N TYR A 17 9.28 -2.43 7.56
CA TYR A 17 9.35 -1.14 8.25
C TYR A 17 8.14 -0.89 9.18
N HIS A 18 6.92 -1.17 8.71
CA HIS A 18 5.71 -0.98 9.51
C HIS A 18 5.61 -1.97 10.68
N ASP A 19 6.12 -3.19 10.50
CA ASP A 19 6.18 -4.21 11.56
C ASP A 19 7.18 -3.78 12.64
N GLU A 20 8.40 -3.41 12.24
CA GLU A 20 9.45 -2.93 13.14
C GLU A 20 9.01 -1.68 13.92
N ALA A 21 8.39 -0.70 13.26
CA ALA A 21 7.93 0.53 13.90
C ALA A 21 6.84 0.27 14.96
N LEU A 22 5.90 -0.63 14.69
CA LEU A 22 4.88 -1.02 15.67
C LEU A 22 5.49 -1.79 16.84
N ALA A 23 6.42 -2.70 16.57
CA ALA A 23 7.15 -3.42 17.60
C ALA A 23 7.95 -2.46 18.50
N GLU A 24 8.58 -1.45 17.93
CA GLU A 24 9.29 -0.39 18.67
C GLU A 24 8.33 0.41 19.56
N HIS A 25 7.21 0.90 19.00
CA HIS A 25 6.22 1.65 19.79
C HIS A 25 5.62 0.84 20.93
N PHE A 26 5.42 -0.47 20.74
CA PHE A 26 4.98 -1.37 21.81
C PHE A 26 6.08 -1.53 22.88
N ALA A 27 7.34 -1.78 22.47
CA ALA A 27 8.46 -1.93 23.39
C ALA A 27 8.74 -0.67 24.22
N GLU A 28 8.53 0.52 23.65
CA GLU A 28 8.64 1.80 24.33
C GLU A 28 7.44 2.14 25.24
N GLY A 29 6.41 1.29 25.27
CA GLY A 29 5.17 1.53 26.02
C GLY A 29 4.31 2.66 25.44
N LYS A 30 4.60 3.12 24.22
CA LYS A 30 3.79 4.13 23.48
C LYS A 30 2.53 3.52 22.88
N LEU A 31 2.52 2.20 22.71
CA LEU A 31 1.38 1.44 22.22
C LEU A 31 0.97 0.40 23.26
N ALA A 32 -0.28 0.47 23.71
CA ALA A 32 -0.88 -0.56 24.53
C ALA A 32 -1.64 -1.53 23.62
N LEU A 33 -1.25 -2.81 23.65
CA LEU A 33 -1.90 -3.88 22.90
C LEU A 33 -2.40 -4.93 23.88
N GLU A 34 -3.68 -5.26 23.81
CA GLU A 34 -4.28 -6.30 24.65
C GLU A 34 -4.27 -7.67 23.95
N SER A 35 -4.04 -7.70 22.64
CA SER A 35 -3.98 -8.94 21.85
C SER A 35 -3.24 -8.80 20.51
N TYR A 36 -2.86 -9.95 19.94
CA TYR A 36 -2.28 -10.00 18.59
C TYR A 36 -3.28 -9.59 17.49
N LYS A 37 -4.59 -9.65 17.76
CA LYS A 37 -5.62 -9.12 16.85
C LYS A 37 -5.46 -7.61 16.66
N GLU A 38 -5.30 -6.86 17.76
CA GLU A 38 -5.16 -5.39 17.72
C GLU A 38 -3.89 -4.97 16.98
N TYR A 39 -2.81 -5.73 17.16
CA TYR A 39 -1.59 -5.55 16.39
C TYR A 39 -1.86 -5.62 14.89
N ILE A 40 -2.51 -6.69 14.42
CA ILE A 40 -2.83 -6.88 13.00
C ILE A 40 -3.75 -5.76 12.47
N GLU A 41 -4.73 -5.32 13.27
CA GLU A 41 -5.64 -4.24 12.89
C GLU A 41 -4.90 -2.90 12.70
N LEU A 42 -3.99 -2.56 13.61
CA LEU A 42 -3.17 -1.36 13.52
C LEU A 42 -2.16 -1.43 12.38
N PHE A 43 -1.50 -2.58 12.22
CA PHE A 43 -0.58 -2.83 11.12
C PHE A 43 -1.27 -2.67 9.75
N ALA A 44 -2.42 -3.33 9.56
CA ALA A 44 -3.18 -3.23 8.32
C ALA A 44 -3.65 -1.79 8.04
N ARG A 45 -4.08 -1.07 9.08
CA ARG A 45 -4.48 0.34 8.96
C ARG A 45 -3.29 1.23 8.57
N SER A 46 -2.15 1.06 9.24
CA SER A 46 -0.94 1.84 8.97
C SER A 46 -0.44 1.65 7.53
N LEU A 47 -0.42 0.41 7.05
CA LEU A 47 -0.10 0.11 5.65
C LEU A 47 -1.07 0.79 4.67
N LYS A 48 -2.38 0.70 4.94
CA LYS A 48 -3.40 1.32 4.10
C LYS A 48 -3.19 2.84 4.02
N GLU A 49 -3.01 3.50 5.16
CA GLU A 49 -2.81 4.96 5.23
C GLU A 49 -1.55 5.38 4.45
N THR A 50 -0.44 4.64 4.57
CA THR A 50 0.76 4.87 3.75
C THR A 50 0.47 4.72 2.26
N MET A 51 -0.22 3.64 1.86
CA MET A 51 -0.51 3.36 0.45
C MET A 51 -1.54 4.32 -0.17
N GLU A 52 -2.36 4.98 0.64
CA GLU A 52 -3.30 6.03 0.22
C GLU A 52 -2.65 7.43 0.20
N SER A 53 -1.41 7.58 0.69
CA SER A 53 -0.69 8.86 0.72
C SER A 53 0.14 9.11 -0.56
N ARG A 54 0.42 10.39 -0.85
CA ARG A 54 1.30 10.76 -1.98
C ARG A 54 2.74 10.31 -1.71
N GLU A 55 3.16 10.36 -0.46
CA GLU A 55 4.48 9.99 0.02
C GLU A 55 4.74 8.49 -0.19
N GLY A 56 3.81 7.64 0.22
CA GLY A 56 3.90 6.19 0.01
C GLY A 56 3.92 5.81 -1.47
N VAL A 57 3.04 6.42 -2.28
CA VAL A 57 3.07 6.19 -3.73
C VAL A 57 4.35 6.74 -4.37
N SER A 58 4.87 7.88 -3.90
CA SER A 58 6.14 8.45 -4.36
C SER A 58 7.32 7.50 -4.09
N TYR A 59 7.35 6.89 -2.89
CA TYR A 59 8.34 5.87 -2.55
C TYR A 59 8.32 4.70 -3.54
N LEU A 60 7.13 4.17 -3.87
CA LEU A 60 7.00 3.07 -4.84
C LEU A 60 7.37 3.48 -6.27
N LEU A 61 7.08 4.71 -6.67
CA LEU A 61 7.49 5.24 -7.98
C LEU A 61 9.00 5.34 -8.07
N ARG A 62 9.66 5.89 -7.04
CA ARG A 62 11.11 6.03 -6.97
C ARG A 62 11.82 4.69 -6.93
N SER A 63 11.30 3.71 -6.20
CA SER A 63 11.91 2.38 -6.08
C SER A 63 12.01 1.63 -7.42
N VAL A 64 11.18 2.02 -8.40
CA VAL A 64 11.21 1.47 -9.76
C VAL A 64 11.75 2.46 -10.81
N GLY A 65 12.32 3.58 -10.39
CA GLY A 65 13.04 4.53 -11.24
C GLY A 65 12.23 5.68 -11.82
N PHE A 66 11.01 5.95 -11.32
CA PHE A 66 10.26 7.17 -11.67
C PHE A 66 10.57 8.29 -10.67
N ASP A 67 10.95 9.46 -11.17
CA ASP A 67 11.08 10.68 -10.38
C ASP A 67 9.87 11.59 -10.68
N VAL A 68 8.85 11.50 -9.84
CA VAL A 68 7.60 12.25 -9.98
C VAL A 68 7.40 13.10 -8.71
N PRO A 69 7.20 14.42 -8.84
CA PRO A 69 6.86 15.28 -7.71
C PRO A 69 5.60 14.79 -6.99
N ALA A 70 5.62 14.79 -5.64
CA ALA A 70 4.52 14.24 -4.85
C ALA A 70 3.15 14.86 -5.17
N HIS A 71 3.10 16.16 -5.49
CA HIS A 71 1.87 16.88 -5.83
C HIS A 71 1.27 16.48 -7.20
N GLU A 72 2.03 15.84 -8.08
CA GLU A 72 1.57 15.36 -9.39
C GLU A 72 0.99 13.94 -9.32
N ILE A 73 1.22 13.22 -8.21
CA ILE A 73 0.76 11.84 -8.04
C ILE A 73 -0.77 11.79 -8.04
N ASN A 74 -1.36 10.92 -8.86
CA ASN A 74 -2.80 10.74 -8.87
C ASN A 74 -3.24 9.64 -7.89
N LEU A 75 -3.82 10.04 -6.75
CA LEU A 75 -4.40 9.13 -5.77
C LEU A 75 -5.80 8.62 -6.16
N GLU A 76 -6.45 9.24 -7.13
CA GLU A 76 -7.78 8.87 -7.61
C GLU A 76 -7.75 8.48 -9.11
N PRO A 77 -7.15 7.34 -9.47
CA PRO A 77 -7.11 6.89 -10.87
C PRO A 77 -8.46 6.33 -11.35
N LYS A 78 -9.60 6.86 -10.85
CA LYS A 78 -10.98 6.39 -11.08
C LYS A 78 -11.31 6.23 -12.57
N LEU A 79 -10.67 7.01 -13.45
CA LEU A 79 -10.87 6.97 -14.91
C LEU A 79 -9.97 5.96 -15.66
N ARG A 80 -9.10 5.23 -14.98
CA ARG A 80 -8.15 4.28 -15.60
C ARG A 80 -8.64 2.84 -15.63
N TRP A 81 -9.62 2.50 -14.81
CA TRP A 81 -10.27 1.20 -14.85
C TRP A 81 -11.15 1.13 -16.09
N LYS A 82 -10.69 0.44 -17.14
CA LYS A 82 -11.59 0.03 -18.22
C LYS A 82 -12.62 -0.90 -17.58
N LYS A 83 -13.92 -0.61 -17.73
CA LYS A 83 -14.95 -1.62 -17.44
C LYS A 83 -14.50 -2.89 -18.20
N GLY A 84 -14.29 -3.98 -17.47
CA GLY A 84 -14.05 -5.27 -18.12
C GLY A 84 -15.19 -5.57 -19.09
N PRO A 85 -15.04 -6.52 -20.03
CA PRO A 85 -16.19 -7.01 -20.77
C PRO A 85 -17.28 -7.33 -19.73
N GLY A 86 -18.37 -6.56 -19.74
CA GLY A 86 -19.52 -6.84 -18.88
C GLY A 86 -19.87 -8.29 -19.11
N ALA A 87 -20.15 -9.04 -18.04
CA ALA A 87 -20.43 -10.46 -18.11
C ALA A 87 -21.36 -10.75 -19.31
N PHE A 88 -20.79 -11.27 -20.39
CA PHE A 88 -21.53 -11.75 -21.55
C PHE A 88 -22.26 -13.00 -21.07
N GLY A 89 -23.47 -12.81 -20.56
CA GLY A 89 -24.29 -13.87 -19.99
C GLY A 89 -25.75 -13.48 -19.76
N ALA A 90 -26.22 -12.36 -20.33
CA ALA A 90 -27.60 -11.91 -20.20
C ALA A 90 -28.09 -11.27 -21.50
N SER A 91 -28.10 -12.02 -22.60
CA SER A 91 -29.09 -11.82 -23.68
C SER A 91 -29.03 -12.98 -24.68
N LEU A 92 -29.60 -14.11 -24.29
CA LEU A 92 -30.20 -15.07 -25.22
C LEU A 92 -31.45 -15.64 -24.53
N LEU A 93 -32.49 -14.82 -24.52
CA LEU A 93 -33.89 -15.23 -24.61
C LEU A 93 -34.49 -14.48 -25.79
#